data_AF-A0A7K2ITW8-F1
#
_entry.id   AF-A0A7K2ITW8-F1
#
_cell.length_a   1.000
_cell.length_b   1.000
_cell.length_c   1.000
_cell.angle_alpha   90.00
_cell.angle_beta   90.00
_cell.angle_gamma   90.00
#
_symmetry.space_group_name_H-M   'P 1'
#
loop_
_entity.id
_entity.type
_entity.pdbx_description
1 polymer ?
#
loop_
_entity_poly.entity_id
_entity_poly.type
_entity_poly.pdbx_seq_one_letter_code
_entity_poly.pdbx_strand_id
1 'polypeptide(L)'
;MIGGGALALFLVGAAGFGLWAFTRGGLSEGGSAGVLTFEDLSKEHVDIGEKVDYGQHPPVGGEHYPFWQNCGVYDEPITVEAAVHSLEHGAVWITHDPDLDPADIERLTAHHSPGSYVIVSPMEDLPAPVVASAWEAQLMLDDASDPRIGTFLRQYEQSPNAPEPGAPCSGAYDGTQAEFDEHGFDMEAME
;
A
#
# COMPACT_ATOMS: atom_id res chain seq x y z
N MET A 1 44.33 -2.97 -49.51
CA MET A 1 44.05 -1.54 -49.27
C MET A 1 42.57 -1.32 -49.47
N ILE A 2 41.95 -0.58 -48.53
CA ILE A 2 40.56 -0.09 -48.51
C ILE A 2 39.52 -1.20 -48.30
N GLY A 3 38.80 -1.34 -47.18
CA GLY A 3 38.50 -0.40 -46.10
C GLY A 3 37.02 0.01 -46.15
N GLY A 4 36.32 -0.17 -45.02
CA GLY A 4 34.96 0.33 -44.75
C GLY A 4 33.88 -0.72 -45.04
N GLY A 5 33.05 -1.15 -44.10
CA GLY A 5 32.64 -0.57 -42.83
C GLY A 5 31.17 -0.91 -42.67
N ALA A 6 30.86 -1.99 -41.95
CA ALA A 6 29.48 -2.38 -41.66
C ALA A 6 28.88 -1.39 -40.67
N LEU A 7 27.88 -0.62 -41.10
CA LEU A 7 27.06 0.18 -40.20
C LEU A 7 25.74 -0.55 -39.97
N ALA A 8 25.73 -1.43 -38.97
CA ALA A 8 24.51 -1.92 -38.36
C ALA A 8 24.05 -0.87 -37.34
N LEU A 9 23.03 -0.09 -37.69
CA LEU A 9 22.36 0.81 -36.74
C LEU A 9 21.43 -0.03 -35.86
N PHE A 10 21.91 -0.38 -34.66
CA PHE A 10 21.06 -0.81 -33.56
C PHE A 10 20.39 0.43 -32.97
N LEU A 11 19.10 0.62 -33.28
CA LEU A 11 18.22 1.44 -32.46
C LEU A 11 17.63 0.54 -31.37
N VAL A 12 18.33 0.44 -30.24
CA VAL A 12 17.70 -0.01 -28.99
C VAL A 12 17.11 1.22 -28.33
N GLY A 13 15.88 1.55 -28.72
CA GLY A 13 15.07 2.59 -28.07
C GLY A 13 14.15 1.94 -27.05
N ALA A 14 14.47 2.14 -25.77
CA ALA A 14 13.58 2.08 -24.59
C ALA A 14 12.29 1.23 -24.73
N ALA A 15 12.43 -0.08 -24.58
CA ALA A 15 11.31 -0.99 -24.31
C ALA A 15 11.65 -1.90 -23.12
N GLY A 16 12.24 -1.31 -22.07
CA GLY A 16 12.88 -2.07 -20.98
C GLY A 16 12.21 -1.96 -19.61
N PHE A 17 11.19 -1.12 -19.42
CA PHE A 17 10.61 -0.91 -18.08
C PHE A 17 9.08 -1.05 -18.00
N GLY A 18 8.40 -1.30 -19.13
CA GLY A 18 6.93 -1.29 -19.20
C GLY A 18 6.27 -2.65 -19.43
N LEU A 19 6.99 -3.78 -19.34
CA LEU A 19 6.43 -5.08 -19.76
C LEU A 19 7.03 -6.29 -19.00
N TRP A 20 7.07 -6.26 -17.68
CA TRP A 20 7.42 -7.47 -16.90
C TRP A 20 6.44 -7.86 -15.78
N ALA A 21 5.43 -7.04 -15.44
CA ALA A 21 4.50 -7.35 -14.35
C ALA A 21 3.04 -7.56 -14.81
N PHE A 22 2.78 -8.14 -15.99
CA PHE A 22 1.40 -8.38 -16.46
C PHE A 22 1.00 -9.84 -16.65
N THR A 23 1.73 -10.80 -16.07
CA THR A 23 1.35 -12.22 -16.18
C THR A 23 1.61 -13.02 -14.92
N ARG A 24 0.74 -12.84 -13.90
CA ARG A 24 0.08 -13.90 -13.12
C ARG A 24 -0.72 -13.26 -11.98
N GLY A 25 -2.00 -13.03 -12.24
CA GLY A 25 -3.03 -12.71 -11.25
C GLY A 25 -4.35 -12.82 -11.99
N GLY A 26 -5.17 -13.81 -11.64
CA GLY A 26 -6.46 -13.98 -12.28
C GLY A 26 -7.32 -12.77 -11.99
N LEU A 27 -7.74 -12.03 -13.03
CA LEU A 27 -8.80 -11.05 -12.88
C LEU A 27 -10.11 -11.81 -12.65
N SER A 28 -10.43 -12.05 -11.38
CA SER A 28 -11.74 -12.54 -10.98
C SER A 28 -12.69 -11.35 -10.96
N GLU A 29 -13.66 -11.32 -11.88
CA GLU A 29 -14.79 -10.38 -11.88
C GLU A 29 -15.75 -10.72 -10.72
N GLY A 30 -15.28 -10.52 -9.50
CA GLY A 30 -15.97 -10.84 -8.25
C GLY A 30 -15.79 -9.77 -7.19
N GLY A 31 -15.90 -8.49 -7.58
CA GLY A 31 -15.75 -7.36 -6.68
C GLY A 31 -16.17 -6.07 -7.36
N SER A 32 -16.55 -5.05 -6.61
CA SER A 32 -16.89 -3.71 -7.12
C SER A 32 -15.95 -3.26 -8.26
N ALA A 33 -16.52 -2.74 -9.35
CA ALA A 33 -15.77 -2.42 -10.57
C ALA A 33 -14.43 -1.72 -10.32
N GLY A 34 -13.35 -2.31 -10.83
CA GLY A 34 -11.99 -1.76 -10.75
C GLY A 34 -11.17 -2.20 -9.55
N VAL A 35 -11.70 -3.05 -8.66
CA VAL A 35 -10.89 -3.69 -7.61
C VAL A 35 -10.05 -4.83 -8.20
N LEU A 36 -8.75 -4.81 -7.92
CA LEU A 36 -7.82 -5.90 -8.19
C LEU A 36 -7.72 -6.80 -6.95
N THR A 37 -7.72 -8.12 -7.16
CA THR A 37 -7.59 -9.12 -6.10
C THR A 37 -6.32 -9.92 -6.27
N PHE A 38 -5.72 -10.29 -5.15
CA PHE A 38 -4.47 -11.04 -5.06
C PHE A 38 -4.69 -12.29 -4.21
N GLU A 39 -3.84 -13.30 -4.36
CA GLU A 39 -3.96 -14.57 -3.66
C GLU A 39 -2.56 -15.04 -3.24
N ASP A 40 -2.51 -16.00 -2.32
CA ASP A 40 -1.27 -16.68 -1.87
C ASP A 40 -0.19 -15.72 -1.33
N LEU A 41 -0.62 -14.63 -0.66
CA LEU A 41 0.31 -13.72 0.02
C LEU A 41 0.79 -14.34 1.34
N SER A 42 2.08 -14.16 1.64
CA SER A 42 2.66 -14.57 2.92
C SER A 42 2.02 -13.83 4.08
N LYS A 43 2.01 -14.47 5.24
CA LYS A 43 1.57 -13.91 6.54
C LYS A 43 2.69 -13.98 7.59
N GLU A 44 3.89 -14.32 7.14
CA GLU A 44 5.02 -14.50 8.04
C GLU A 44 5.55 -13.13 8.49
N HIS A 45 5.93 -13.06 9.76
CA HIS A 45 6.62 -11.89 10.29
C HIS A 45 8.10 -11.92 9.93
N VAL A 46 8.66 -10.76 9.62
CA VAL A 46 10.10 -10.53 9.45
C VAL A 46 10.69 -9.79 10.65
N ASP A 47 12.02 -9.82 10.77
CA ASP A 47 12.71 -9.10 11.84
C ASP A 47 12.50 -7.58 11.71
N ILE A 48 12.40 -6.88 12.84
CA ILE A 48 12.24 -5.41 12.85
C ILE A 48 13.48 -4.77 12.20
N GLY A 49 13.24 -3.94 11.18
CA GLY A 49 14.29 -3.30 10.37
C GLY A 49 14.60 -4.04 9.07
N GLU A 50 14.07 -5.25 8.86
CA GLU A 50 14.12 -5.93 7.58
C GLU A 50 13.17 -5.27 6.57
N LYS A 51 13.69 -4.98 5.36
CA LYS A 51 12.89 -4.40 4.27
C LYS A 51 12.35 -5.49 3.37
N VAL A 52 11.04 -5.46 3.13
CA VAL A 52 10.34 -6.45 2.30
C VAL A 52 10.15 -5.90 0.89
N ASP A 53 10.45 -6.73 -0.12
CA ASP A 53 10.20 -6.41 -1.53
C ASP A 53 8.80 -6.88 -1.93
N TYR A 54 7.85 -5.94 -2.01
CA TYR A 54 6.46 -6.23 -2.32
C TYR A 54 6.18 -6.19 -3.83
N GLY A 55 5.30 -7.10 -4.28
CA GLY A 55 4.87 -7.13 -5.68
C GLY A 55 3.86 -6.03 -6.06
N GLN A 56 3.30 -5.32 -5.08
CA GLN A 56 2.32 -4.25 -5.25
C GLN A 56 2.80 -3.00 -4.52
N HIS A 57 2.47 -1.83 -5.07
CA HIS A 57 2.80 -0.54 -4.49
C HIS A 57 1.55 0.37 -4.48
N PRO A 58 0.96 0.68 -3.32
CA PRO A 58 1.31 0.17 -1.99
C PRO A 58 1.06 -1.34 -1.87
N PRO A 59 1.65 -2.03 -0.89
CA PRO A 59 1.39 -3.44 -0.67
C PRO A 59 -0.08 -3.71 -0.29
N VAL A 60 -0.49 -4.97 -0.47
CA VAL A 60 -1.84 -5.47 -0.17
C VAL A 60 -1.78 -6.68 0.78
N GLY A 61 -0.67 -6.86 1.49
CA GLY A 61 -0.34 -8.07 2.23
C GLY A 61 1.06 -8.57 1.90
N GLY A 62 1.46 -9.70 2.50
CA GLY A 62 2.80 -10.25 2.39
C GLY A 62 3.53 -10.26 3.72
N GLU A 63 4.83 -10.57 3.68
CA GLU A 63 5.69 -10.53 4.87
C GLU A 63 5.71 -9.12 5.48
N HIS A 64 5.72 -9.02 6.81
CA HIS A 64 5.55 -7.75 7.50
C HIS A 64 6.12 -7.78 8.93
N TYR A 65 6.18 -6.64 9.62
CA TYR A 65 6.71 -6.60 10.99
C TYR A 65 5.76 -7.24 12.01
N PRO A 66 6.24 -7.72 13.17
CA PRO A 66 5.39 -8.31 14.21
C PRO A 66 4.56 -7.28 14.99
N PHE A 67 4.58 -6.00 14.60
CA PHE A 67 3.78 -4.92 15.18
C PHE A 67 3.05 -4.15 14.07
N TRP A 68 1.91 -3.57 14.41
CA TRP A 68 1.06 -2.84 13.46
C TRP A 68 1.25 -1.32 13.56
N GLN A 69 0.97 -0.65 12.45
CA GLN A 69 0.75 0.79 12.43
C GLN A 69 -0.64 1.09 13.00
N ASN A 70 -0.75 2.06 13.89
CA ASN A 70 -2.03 2.55 14.36
C ASN A 70 -2.83 3.14 13.19
N CYS A 71 -4.11 2.82 13.12
CA CYS A 71 -5.05 3.45 12.21
C CYS A 71 -5.18 4.93 12.57
N GLY A 72 -5.08 5.79 11.55
CA GLY A 72 -4.95 7.23 11.74
C GLY A 72 -4.67 7.97 10.44
N VAL A 73 -4.56 9.29 10.58
CA VAL A 73 -4.17 10.19 9.50
C VAL A 73 -2.74 10.66 9.77
N TYR A 74 -1.89 10.52 8.76
CA TYR A 74 -0.48 10.86 8.78
C TYR A 74 -0.18 11.86 7.67
N ASP A 75 0.56 12.93 7.99
CA ASP A 75 1.02 13.94 7.05
C ASP A 75 2.37 13.59 6.39
N GLU A 76 3.03 12.55 6.89
CA GLU A 76 4.27 11.98 6.35
C GLU A 76 4.12 10.49 6.04
N PRO A 77 5.00 9.91 5.21
CA PRO A 77 5.01 8.47 4.95
C PRO A 77 5.19 7.67 6.24
N ILE A 78 4.49 6.55 6.33
CA ILE A 78 4.55 5.62 7.47
C ILE A 78 5.39 4.39 7.15
N THR A 79 5.70 3.60 8.18
CA THR A 79 6.45 2.35 8.04
C THR A 79 5.64 1.31 7.29
N VAL A 80 6.05 0.98 6.06
CA VAL A 80 5.31 0.11 5.13
C VAL A 80 5.02 -1.25 5.76
N GLU A 81 6.02 -1.91 6.32
CA GLU A 81 5.86 -3.24 6.92
C GLU A 81 4.90 -3.21 8.12
N ALA A 82 4.84 -2.12 8.88
CA ALA A 82 3.89 -1.96 9.98
C ALA A 82 2.46 -1.72 9.45
N ALA A 83 2.32 -0.96 8.35
CA ALA A 83 1.03 -0.75 7.69
C ALA A 83 0.46 -2.05 7.11
N VAL A 84 1.31 -2.93 6.58
CA VAL A 84 0.89 -4.26 6.07
C VAL A 84 0.33 -5.13 7.19
N HIS A 85 0.92 -5.12 8.38
CA HIS A 85 0.33 -5.79 9.55
C HIS A 85 -1.07 -5.23 9.86
N SER A 86 -1.26 -3.91 9.78
CA SER A 86 -2.59 -3.32 9.96
C SER A 86 -3.60 -3.81 8.91
N LEU A 87 -3.17 -4.05 7.66
CA LEU A 87 -4.03 -4.68 6.66
C LEU A 87 -4.42 -6.11 7.07
N GLU A 88 -3.50 -6.84 7.70
CA GLU A 88 -3.77 -8.19 8.23
C GLU A 88 -4.92 -8.18 9.27
N HIS A 89 -4.96 -7.12 10.09
CA HIS A 89 -6.01 -6.87 11.08
C HIS A 89 -7.35 -6.40 10.47
N GLY A 90 -7.38 -6.16 9.15
CA GLY A 90 -8.53 -5.67 8.41
C GLY A 90 -8.56 -4.15 8.24
N ALA A 91 -7.42 -3.46 8.34
CA ALA A 91 -7.33 -2.06 7.96
C ALA A 91 -7.45 -1.87 6.44
N VAL A 92 -7.92 -0.67 6.07
CA VAL A 92 -7.77 -0.12 4.72
C VAL A 92 -6.77 1.02 4.79
N TRP A 93 -5.74 0.93 3.96
CA TRP A 93 -4.75 1.98 3.81
C TRP A 93 -5.01 2.78 2.53
N ILE A 94 -5.43 4.02 2.71
CA ILE A 94 -5.60 5.01 1.65
C ILE A 94 -4.28 5.78 1.52
N THR A 95 -3.54 5.50 0.47
CA THR A 95 -2.35 6.26 0.10
C THR A 95 -2.68 7.31 -0.96
N HIS A 96 -1.98 8.43 -0.91
CA HIS A 96 -2.10 9.48 -1.91
C HIS A 96 -0.74 10.02 -2.35
N ASP A 97 -0.72 10.58 -3.55
CA ASP A 97 0.43 11.34 -4.05
C ASP A 97 0.72 12.50 -3.06
N PRO A 98 1.98 12.71 -2.62
CA PRO A 98 2.33 13.81 -1.72
C PRO A 98 2.00 15.20 -2.29
N ASP A 99 1.97 15.34 -3.62
CA ASP A 99 1.69 16.59 -4.34
C ASP A 99 0.20 16.80 -4.64
N LEU A 100 -0.70 15.95 -4.11
CA LEU A 100 -2.15 16.08 -4.30
C LEU A 100 -2.68 17.41 -3.73
N ASP A 101 -3.75 17.95 -4.33
CA ASP A 101 -4.35 19.20 -3.84
C ASP A 101 -4.78 19.07 -2.37
N PRO A 102 -4.51 20.06 -1.51
CA PRO A 102 -4.87 19.99 -0.09
C PRO A 102 -6.36 19.71 0.18
N ALA A 103 -7.26 20.18 -0.68
CA ALA A 103 -8.69 19.90 -0.54
C ALA A 103 -9.03 18.43 -0.84
N ASP A 104 -8.25 17.78 -1.72
CA ASP A 104 -8.40 16.36 -2.00
C ASP A 104 -7.80 15.51 -0.87
N ILE A 105 -6.67 15.91 -0.29
CA ILE A 105 -6.15 15.29 0.94
C ILE A 105 -7.19 15.41 2.07
N GLU A 106 -7.81 16.57 2.25
CA GLU A 106 -8.88 16.76 3.24
C GLU A 106 -10.06 15.79 3.01
N ARG A 107 -10.44 15.52 1.75
CA ARG A 107 -11.48 14.53 1.42
C ARG A 107 -11.07 13.12 1.81
N LEU A 108 -9.82 12.73 1.56
CA LEU A 108 -9.32 11.40 1.90
C LEU A 108 -9.28 11.21 3.42
N THR A 109 -8.75 12.20 4.15
CA THR A 109 -8.64 12.15 5.61
C THR A 109 -10.02 12.09 6.30
N ALA A 110 -11.07 12.64 5.68
CA ALA A 110 -12.44 12.54 6.16
C ALA A 110 -13.02 11.12 6.16
N HIS A 111 -12.36 10.14 5.51
CA HIS A 111 -12.73 8.73 5.62
C HIS A 111 -12.31 8.09 6.94
N HIS A 112 -11.33 8.66 7.63
CA HIS A 112 -10.93 8.21 8.96
C HIS A 112 -11.80 8.85 10.04
N SER A 113 -12.14 8.05 11.05
CA SER A 113 -12.73 8.52 12.31
C SER A 113 -12.17 7.74 13.50
N PRO A 114 -12.20 8.27 14.73
CA PRO A 114 -11.70 7.54 15.90
C PRO A 114 -12.34 6.15 16.04
N GLY A 115 -11.51 5.11 16.03
CA GLY A 115 -11.93 3.70 16.08
C GLY A 115 -12.21 3.04 14.73
N SER A 116 -12.14 3.79 13.63
CA SER A 116 -12.14 3.22 12.27
C SER A 116 -10.84 2.46 11.99
N TYR A 117 -10.91 1.52 11.05
CA TYR A 117 -9.78 0.73 10.57
C TYR A 117 -9.27 1.32 9.26
N VAL A 118 -8.99 2.63 9.30
CA VAL A 118 -8.56 3.40 8.14
C VAL A 118 -7.25 4.10 8.46
N ILE A 119 -6.26 3.88 7.59
CA ILE A 119 -5.00 4.61 7.57
C ILE A 119 -5.03 5.54 6.36
N VAL A 120 -4.64 6.80 6.54
CA VAL A 120 -4.41 7.74 5.45
C VAL A 120 -3.01 8.31 5.57
N SER A 121 -2.19 8.18 4.51
CA SER A 121 -0.84 8.75 4.50
C SER A 121 -0.37 9.06 3.07
N PRO A 122 0.60 9.97 2.87
CA PRO A 122 1.28 10.10 1.59
C PRO A 122 2.15 8.87 1.31
N MET A 123 2.38 8.59 0.03
CA MET A 123 3.38 7.62 -0.46
C MET A 123 3.90 8.07 -1.82
N GLU A 124 5.21 8.04 -2.02
CA GLU A 124 5.83 8.41 -3.29
C GLU A 124 5.66 7.31 -4.36
N ASP A 125 5.81 7.68 -5.63
CA ASP A 125 5.83 6.78 -6.79
C ASP A 125 4.57 5.88 -6.94
N LEU A 126 3.40 6.38 -6.52
CA LEU A 126 2.15 5.65 -6.67
C LEU A 126 1.76 5.42 -8.14
N PRO A 127 1.12 4.29 -8.47
CA PRO A 127 0.63 4.00 -9.81
C PRO A 127 -0.61 4.83 -10.21
N ALA A 128 -1.24 5.52 -9.26
CA ALA A 128 -2.37 6.42 -9.45
C ALA A 128 -2.37 7.51 -8.35
N PRO A 129 -3.06 8.66 -8.55
CA PRO A 129 -3.12 9.73 -7.56
C PRO A 129 -3.57 9.30 -6.16
N VAL A 130 -4.49 8.32 -6.10
CA VAL A 130 -4.98 7.71 -4.86
C VAL A 130 -5.02 6.20 -5.03
N VAL A 131 -4.51 5.46 -4.05
CA VAL A 131 -4.61 3.99 -4.01
C VAL A 131 -5.11 3.54 -2.64
N ALA A 132 -6.19 2.78 -2.64
CA ALA A 132 -6.70 2.12 -1.43
C ALA A 132 -6.30 0.64 -1.45
N SER A 133 -5.55 0.22 -0.44
CA SER A 133 -5.13 -1.16 -0.22
C SER A 133 -5.84 -1.76 1.00
N ALA A 134 -6.27 -3.01 0.87
CA ALA A 134 -6.67 -3.90 1.96
C ALA A 134 -5.97 -5.24 1.77
N TRP A 135 -6.07 -6.15 2.73
CA TRP A 135 -5.50 -7.48 2.53
C TRP A 135 -6.08 -8.14 1.27
N GLU A 136 -5.20 -8.52 0.34
CA GLU A 136 -5.49 -9.15 -0.95
C GLU A 136 -6.37 -8.32 -1.91
N ALA A 137 -6.56 -7.02 -1.65
CA ALA A 137 -7.40 -6.16 -2.50
C ALA A 137 -6.81 -4.76 -2.70
N GLN A 138 -6.92 -4.25 -3.93
CA GLN A 138 -6.46 -2.91 -4.27
C GLN A 138 -7.42 -2.18 -5.19
N LEU A 139 -7.56 -0.88 -4.96
CA LEU A 139 -8.32 0.02 -5.80
C LEU A 139 -7.47 1.24 -6.16
N MET A 140 -7.22 1.44 -7.45
CA MET A 140 -6.52 2.60 -8.00
C MET A 140 -7.51 3.64 -8.51
N LEU A 141 -7.28 4.91 -8.18
CA LEU A 141 -8.24 5.99 -8.35
C LEU A 141 -7.54 7.24 -8.88
N ASP A 142 -8.16 7.88 -9.87
CA ASP A 142 -7.68 9.14 -10.46
C ASP A 142 -8.09 10.39 -9.65
N ASP A 143 -9.04 10.24 -8.72
CA ASP A 143 -9.71 11.36 -8.04
C ASP A 143 -10.10 10.99 -6.60
N ALA A 144 -9.83 11.90 -5.66
CA ALA A 144 -10.10 11.71 -4.23
C ALA A 144 -11.59 11.74 -3.86
N SER A 145 -12.46 12.23 -4.74
CA SER A 145 -13.92 12.23 -4.57
C SER A 145 -14.61 11.01 -5.17
N ASP A 146 -13.84 10.06 -5.73
CA ASP A 146 -14.40 8.88 -6.38
C ASP A 146 -15.25 8.04 -5.39
N PRO A 147 -16.54 7.81 -5.68
CA PRO A 147 -17.45 7.10 -4.77
C PRO A 147 -17.07 5.63 -4.54
N ARG A 148 -16.15 5.08 -5.33
CA ARG A 148 -15.62 3.74 -5.15
C ARG A 148 -14.78 3.63 -3.86
N ILE A 149 -14.17 4.71 -3.36
CA ILE A 149 -13.46 4.70 -2.07
C ILE A 149 -14.40 4.26 -0.95
N GLY A 150 -15.57 4.92 -0.83
CA GLY A 150 -16.57 4.54 0.16
C GLY A 150 -17.13 3.13 -0.05
N THR A 151 -17.14 2.63 -1.29
CA THR A 151 -17.56 1.24 -1.58
C THR A 151 -16.51 0.23 -1.15
N PHE A 152 -15.23 0.53 -1.37
CA PHE A 152 -14.09 -0.27 -0.95
C PHE A 152 -14.03 -0.37 0.59
N LEU A 153 -14.14 0.77 1.28
CA LEU A 153 -14.17 0.80 2.75
C LEU A 153 -15.27 -0.09 3.33
N ARG A 154 -16.51 0.03 2.82
CA ARG A 154 -17.63 -0.82 3.28
C ARG A 154 -17.41 -2.33 3.08
N GLN A 155 -16.57 -2.70 2.12
CA GLN A 155 -16.31 -4.10 1.76
C GLN A 155 -15.12 -4.68 2.53
N TYR A 156 -14.09 -3.87 2.76
CA TYR A 156 -12.78 -4.35 3.20
C TYR A 156 -12.39 -3.90 4.61
N GLU A 157 -12.90 -2.78 5.11
CA GLU A 157 -12.68 -2.37 6.49
C GLU A 157 -13.26 -3.42 7.45
N GLN A 158 -12.43 -3.95 8.35
CA GLN A 158 -12.76 -5.03 9.27
C GLN A 158 -13.39 -6.25 8.58
N SER A 159 -12.98 -6.53 7.34
CA SER A 159 -13.48 -7.68 6.61
C SER A 159 -13.18 -8.98 7.37
N PRO A 160 -14.15 -9.91 7.51
CA PRO A 160 -13.90 -11.22 8.10
C PRO A 160 -12.99 -12.10 7.22
N ASN A 161 -12.64 -11.64 6.01
CA ASN A 161 -11.72 -12.31 5.10
C ASN A 161 -10.27 -11.85 5.28
N ALA A 162 -10.01 -10.79 6.06
CA ALA A 162 -8.64 -10.47 6.47
C ALA A 162 -8.08 -11.63 7.32
N PRO A 163 -6.75 -11.86 7.35
CA PRO A 163 -6.21 -13.00 8.08
C PRO A 163 -6.43 -12.97 9.59
N GLU A 164 -6.41 -11.77 10.20
CA GLU A 164 -6.62 -11.58 11.65
C GLU A 164 -7.78 -10.62 11.94
N PRO A 165 -9.01 -10.99 11.56
CA PRO A 165 -10.12 -10.07 11.57
C PRO A 165 -10.46 -9.61 12.99
N GLY A 166 -10.44 -8.30 13.21
CA GLY A 166 -10.81 -7.67 14.48
C GLY A 166 -9.69 -7.57 15.52
N ALA A 167 -8.46 -7.93 15.14
CA ALA A 167 -7.27 -7.58 15.91
C ALA A 167 -7.08 -6.04 15.96
N PRO A 168 -6.50 -5.47 17.03
CA PRO A 168 -6.49 -4.03 17.23
C PRO A 168 -5.77 -3.28 16.10
N CYS A 169 -6.34 -2.17 15.63
CA CYS A 169 -5.62 -1.21 14.79
C CYS A 169 -5.15 0.02 15.59
N SER A 170 -4.86 -0.13 16.88
CA SER A 170 -4.41 0.96 17.75
C SER A 170 -3.62 0.42 18.92
N GLY A 171 -2.65 1.18 19.44
CA GLY A 171 -1.86 0.81 20.62
C GLY A 171 -0.54 0.09 20.32
N ALA A 172 -0.07 0.08 19.07
CA ALA A 172 1.29 -0.35 18.72
C ALA A 172 2.14 0.84 18.29
N TYR A 173 2.35 1.05 16.98
CA TYR A 173 3.21 2.12 16.48
C TYR A 173 2.40 3.27 15.89
N ASP A 174 2.63 4.51 16.31
CA ASP A 174 1.98 5.71 15.77
C ASP A 174 2.94 6.70 15.11
N GLY A 175 4.20 6.32 14.89
CA GLY A 175 5.19 7.18 14.25
C GLY A 175 5.21 7.10 12.73
N THR A 176 6.00 7.99 12.13
CA THR A 176 6.28 8.06 10.68
C THR A 176 7.47 7.18 10.31
N GLN A 177 7.69 6.94 9.00
CA GLN A 177 8.87 6.21 8.52
C GLN A 177 10.17 6.91 8.95
N ALA A 178 10.20 8.25 8.97
CA ALA A 178 11.38 9.00 9.37
C ALA A 178 11.70 8.80 10.86
N GLU A 179 10.68 8.80 11.72
CA GLU A 179 10.83 8.52 13.15
C GLU A 179 11.27 7.07 13.40
N PHE A 180 10.73 6.12 12.64
CA PHE A 180 11.15 4.72 12.70
C PHE A 180 12.63 4.56 12.30
N ASP A 181 13.08 5.26 11.26
CA ASP A 181 14.47 5.20 10.83
C ASP A 181 15.44 5.82 11.85
N GLU A 182 15.00 6.86 12.58
CA GLU A 182 15.81 7.52 13.61
C GLU A 182 15.85 6.75 14.93
N HIS A 183 14.71 6.21 15.36
CA HIS A 183 14.51 5.70 16.72
C HIS A 183 14.21 4.20 16.78
N GLY A 184 13.92 3.57 15.65
CA GLY A 184 13.43 2.19 15.59
C GLY A 184 12.05 2.05 16.22
N PHE A 185 11.72 0.81 16.58
CA PHE A 185 10.55 0.49 17.39
C PHE A 185 10.96 0.13 18.81
N ASP A 186 10.44 0.86 19.79
CA ASP A 186 10.67 0.58 21.20
C ASP A 186 9.62 -0.41 21.73
N MET A 187 9.99 -1.70 21.74
CA MET A 187 9.16 -2.76 22.31
C MET A 187 8.90 -2.58 23.82
N GLU A 188 9.77 -1.89 24.56
CA GLU A 188 9.63 -1.70 26.02
C GLU A 188 8.54 -0.65 26.36
N ALA A 189 8.17 0.20 25.40
CA ALA A 189 7.12 1.21 25.55
C ALA A 189 5.68 0.66 25.39
N MET A 190 5.54 -0.62 24.98
CA MET A 190 4.25 -1.28 24.76
C MET A 190 3.67 -2.01 25.99
N GLU A 191 4.40 -2.07 27.11
CA GLU A 191 3.95 -2.71 28.38
C GLU A 191 3.15 -1.76 29.30
#